data_AF-A0A843H1M0-F1
#
_entry.id   AF-A0A843H1M0-F1
#
_cell.length_a   1.000
_cell.length_b   1.000
_cell.length_c   1.000
_cell.angle_alpha   90.00
_cell.angle_beta   90.00
_cell.angle_gamma   90.00
#
_symmetry.space_group_name_H-M   'P 1'
#
loop_
_entity.id
_entity.type
_entity.pdbx_description
1 polymer ?
#
loop_
_entity_poly.entity_id
_entity_poly.type
_entity_poly.pdbx_seq_one_letter_code
_entity_poly.pdbx_strand_id
1 'polypeptide(L)'
;MGLMKQDGSYAPIDQKLNEAGIGVPNLPANIEQTSPLYESPVTSTSQIDQYVLVSNPDIDKVSIDTTTYPNITKRLVGYSAGHRYTVTYFQNLNQGTNIRSANADFLETSNLVNSAFARYNNFELTLPNAPNFQYNPDQGNASVAGQALIYPGFKPMIGDFFLTGVGDGKLGAWRISAVAPTSWRNQHFTQVGYIWMKYADRTILQYLQAATKQTYVFDKQTYLTTSTCLLEENYYRDLRDLRSFRDILAKHYHNLFFDYSLNTFVRPDKIYDPYVVEFMASACSIYVIPRRPQQLYKNVSQTYMRTIWNRLLESTNTQINDLYPFYGTRVGSGEANDIFATPLVGKSFLKVLSKEEGNKLNNNPPLDIPQRLPVGYYVLSSAFYNNDLQNMTPFENLLWTTINLRQLSQTEYLLNNFIRQYLNLSNEDAFYHIPLYIALIDIAIPSIARKPPSYNF
;
A
#
# COMPACT_ATOMS: atom_id res chain seq x y z
N MET A 1 43.51 -8.32 8.36
CA MET A 1 42.27 -7.53 8.20
C MET A 1 41.15 -8.50 7.85
N GLY A 2 40.45 -9.02 8.86
CA GLY A 2 39.31 -9.91 8.68
C GLY A 2 38.01 -9.11 8.74
N LEU A 3 37.26 -9.11 7.64
CA LEU A 3 35.92 -8.52 7.57
C LEU A 3 34.94 -9.51 8.21
N MET A 4 34.47 -9.18 9.42
CA MET A 4 33.28 -9.80 10.01
C MET A 4 32.07 -9.45 9.14
N LYS A 5 31.46 -10.46 8.52
CA LYS A 5 30.09 -10.37 8.02
C LYS A 5 29.16 -10.42 9.23
N GLN A 6 28.47 -9.33 9.54
CA GLN A 6 27.33 -9.37 10.44
C GLN A 6 26.16 -10.02 9.69
N ASP A 7 25.75 -11.21 10.12
CA ASP A 7 24.47 -11.79 9.74
C ASP A 7 23.34 -10.97 10.40
N GLY A 8 22.79 -10.02 9.65
CA GLY A 8 21.62 -9.25 10.03
C GLY A 8 20.34 -10.08 9.89
N SER A 9 20.14 -11.08 10.75
CA SER A 9 18.85 -11.75 10.86
C SER A 9 17.84 -10.83 11.56
N TYR A 10 17.11 -10.04 10.78
CA TYR A 10 16.01 -9.24 11.29
C TYR A 10 14.81 -10.15 11.61
N ALA A 11 14.45 -10.28 12.89
CA ALA A 11 13.22 -10.94 13.30
C ALA A 11 11.97 -10.15 12.81
N PRO A 12 10.90 -10.82 12.37
CA PRO A 12 9.64 -10.19 11.92
C PRO A 12 9.08 -9.23 12.98
N ILE A 13 8.46 -8.12 12.54
CA ILE A 13 7.86 -7.10 13.43
C ILE A 13 6.87 -7.73 14.42
N ASP A 14 6.07 -8.71 13.98
CA ASP A 14 5.08 -9.40 14.82
C ASP A 14 5.73 -10.11 16.02
N GLN A 15 6.92 -10.68 15.85
CA GLN A 15 7.67 -11.32 16.93
C GLN A 15 8.20 -10.29 17.93
N LYS A 16 8.65 -9.12 17.44
CA LYS A 16 9.13 -8.02 18.28
C LYS A 16 8.00 -7.30 19.04
N LEU A 17 6.79 -7.23 18.46
CA LEU A 17 5.60 -6.71 19.15
C LEU A 17 5.19 -7.62 20.32
N ASN A 18 5.26 -8.94 20.13
CA ASN A 18 5.03 -9.91 21.19
C ASN A 18 6.12 -9.86 22.29
N GLU A 19 7.40 -9.72 21.90
CA GLU A 19 8.52 -9.57 22.85
C GLU A 19 8.46 -8.26 23.66
N ALA A 20 7.83 -7.21 23.12
CA ALA A 20 7.58 -5.95 23.83
C ALA A 20 6.43 -6.02 24.85
N GLY A 21 5.85 -7.20 25.10
CA GLY A 21 4.75 -7.38 26.05
C GLY A 21 3.40 -6.85 25.56
N ILE A 22 3.29 -6.54 24.26
CA ILE A 22 2.03 -6.09 23.66
C ILE A 22 1.24 -7.34 23.27
N GLY A 23 0.57 -7.94 24.26
CA GLY A 23 -0.50 -8.87 23.97
C GLY A 23 -1.54 -8.17 23.12
N VAL A 24 -1.93 -8.77 21.99
CA VAL A 24 -3.18 -8.42 21.30
C VAL A 24 -4.26 -8.32 22.39
N PRO A 25 -4.96 -7.18 22.53
CA PRO A 25 -5.90 -7.00 23.61
C PRO A 25 -6.89 -8.17 23.61
N ASN A 26 -6.92 -8.92 24.71
CA ASN A 26 -7.93 -9.94 24.94
C ASN A 26 -9.29 -9.26 24.81
N LEU A 27 -9.99 -9.53 23.71
CA LEU A 27 -11.39 -9.19 23.56
C LEU A 27 -12.14 -9.79 24.78
N PRO A 28 -13.05 -9.03 25.41
CA PRO A 28 -13.74 -9.50 26.60
C PRO A 28 -14.45 -10.83 26.29
N ALA A 29 -14.00 -11.88 26.97
CA ALA A 29 -14.67 -13.17 27.04
C ALA A 29 -15.94 -13.00 27.88
N ASN A 30 -17.02 -12.50 27.25
CA ASN A 30 -18.43 -12.69 27.64
C ASN A 30 -19.30 -11.84 26.71
N ILE A 31 -19.61 -12.39 25.54
CA ILE A 31 -20.85 -12.07 24.84
C ILE A 31 -21.61 -13.40 24.77
N GLU A 32 -22.67 -13.50 25.56
CA GLU A 32 -23.60 -14.62 25.52
C GLU A 32 -24.10 -14.81 24.09
N GLN A 33 -23.85 -16.00 23.54
CA GLN A 33 -24.42 -16.45 22.28
C GLN A 33 -25.92 -16.68 22.46
N THR A 34 -26.72 -15.63 22.25
CA THR A 34 -28.12 -15.83 21.85
C THR A 34 -28.15 -15.94 20.33
N SER A 35 -28.29 -17.17 19.82
CA SER A 35 -28.62 -17.41 18.42
C SER A 35 -30.01 -16.84 18.10
N PRO A 36 -30.18 -16.02 17.06
CA PRO A 36 -31.44 -15.95 16.35
C PRO A 36 -31.39 -16.81 15.10
N LEU A 37 -32.55 -17.40 14.84
CA LEU A 37 -32.88 -18.30 13.76
C LEU A 37 -32.63 -17.71 12.37
N TYR A 38 -32.36 -18.63 11.46
CA TYR A 38 -32.34 -18.50 10.00
C TYR A 38 -33.48 -17.63 9.45
N GLU A 39 -33.15 -16.59 8.67
CA GLU A 39 -34.00 -16.09 7.59
C GLU A 39 -33.17 -15.86 6.31
N SER A 40 -33.77 -16.31 5.21
CA SER A 40 -33.44 -16.40 3.78
C SER A 40 -32.53 -15.36 3.10
N PRO A 41 -31.98 -15.68 1.90
CA PRO A 41 -30.89 -14.93 1.27
C PRO A 41 -31.34 -13.54 0.81
N VAL A 42 -30.69 -12.51 1.34
CA VAL A 42 -30.83 -11.14 0.84
C VAL A 42 -30.12 -11.05 -0.51
N THR A 43 -30.92 -10.83 -1.54
CA THR A 43 -30.52 -10.48 -2.90
C THR A 43 -29.45 -9.40 -2.91
N SER A 44 -28.34 -9.72 -3.55
CA SER A 44 -27.28 -8.79 -3.91
C SER A 44 -27.81 -7.71 -4.86
N THR A 45 -28.21 -6.55 -4.34
CA THR A 45 -28.55 -5.41 -5.20
C THR A 45 -28.29 -4.03 -4.63
N SER A 46 -27.64 -3.88 -3.46
CA SER A 46 -27.43 -2.56 -2.85
C SER A 46 -25.96 -2.09 -2.78
N GLN A 47 -25.06 -2.62 -3.62
CA GLN A 47 -23.67 -2.15 -3.73
C GLN A 47 -23.29 -1.64 -5.13
N ILE A 48 -24.26 -1.38 -6.00
CA ILE A 48 -24.02 -0.83 -7.35
C ILE A 48 -24.09 0.71 -7.38
N ASP A 49 -24.70 1.35 -6.36
CA ASP A 49 -25.00 2.79 -6.39
C ASP A 49 -23.89 3.73 -5.88
N GLN A 50 -22.64 3.28 -5.79
CA GLN A 50 -21.49 4.16 -5.47
C GLN A 50 -20.42 4.23 -6.56
N TYR A 51 -20.68 3.66 -7.73
CA TYR A 51 -19.93 4.03 -8.92
C TYR A 51 -20.54 5.30 -9.52
N VAL A 52 -19.69 6.13 -10.13
CA VAL A 52 -20.16 7.19 -11.03
C VAL A 52 -21.15 6.55 -12.00
N LEU A 53 -22.43 6.82 -11.82
CA LEU A 53 -23.45 6.46 -12.79
C LEU A 53 -23.08 7.20 -14.08
N VAL A 54 -22.55 6.46 -15.05
CA VAL A 54 -22.61 6.90 -16.45
C VAL A 54 -24.10 7.03 -16.72
N SER A 55 -24.58 8.27 -16.73
CA SER A 55 -26.01 8.62 -16.73
C SER A 55 -26.72 8.30 -18.05
N ASN A 56 -26.14 7.43 -18.87
CA ASN A 56 -26.69 7.03 -20.14
C ASN A 56 -26.32 5.57 -20.47
N PRO A 57 -27.17 4.59 -20.11
CA PRO A 57 -26.94 3.18 -20.40
C PRO A 57 -26.96 2.86 -21.90
N ASP A 58 -27.40 3.79 -22.76
CA ASP A 58 -27.37 3.66 -24.21
C ASP A 58 -26.08 4.20 -24.86
N ILE A 59 -25.16 4.80 -24.09
CA ILE A 59 -23.88 5.34 -24.60
C ILE A 59 -22.69 4.38 -24.42
N ASP A 60 -22.74 3.35 -23.58
CA ASP A 60 -21.54 2.54 -23.29
C ASP A 60 -21.54 1.13 -23.92
N LYS A 61 -22.02 1.05 -25.17
CA LYS A 61 -21.41 0.13 -26.17
C LYS A 61 -20.37 0.85 -27.03
N VAL A 62 -19.97 2.06 -26.66
CA VAL A 62 -18.91 2.77 -27.37
C VAL A 62 -17.58 2.16 -26.96
N SER A 63 -16.87 1.66 -27.96
CA SER A 63 -15.46 1.29 -27.88
C SER A 63 -14.69 2.34 -27.08
N ILE A 64 -14.19 1.97 -25.90
CA ILE A 64 -13.27 2.81 -25.13
C ILE A 64 -12.08 3.11 -26.03
N ASP A 65 -11.89 4.38 -26.36
CA ASP A 65 -10.71 4.81 -27.10
C ASP A 65 -9.48 4.62 -26.20
N THR A 66 -8.72 3.58 -26.53
CA THR A 66 -7.51 3.19 -25.81
C THR A 66 -6.40 4.25 -25.85
N THR A 67 -6.46 5.21 -26.78
CA THR A 67 -5.50 6.32 -26.85
C THR A 67 -5.81 7.40 -25.82
N THR A 68 -7.09 7.62 -25.53
CA THR A 68 -7.56 8.62 -24.56
C THR A 68 -7.47 8.13 -23.11
N TYR A 69 -7.54 6.80 -22.86
CA TYR A 69 -7.54 6.22 -21.50
C TYR A 69 -6.47 5.14 -21.27
N PRO A 70 -5.16 5.48 -21.39
CA PRO A 70 -4.08 4.51 -21.29
C PRO A 70 -4.01 3.82 -19.91
N ASN A 71 -4.27 4.55 -18.82
CA ASN A 71 -4.19 4.02 -17.46
C ASN A 71 -5.31 3.01 -17.14
N ILE A 72 -6.55 3.30 -17.56
CA ILE A 72 -7.70 2.40 -17.36
C ILE A 72 -7.53 1.17 -18.24
N THR A 73 -7.13 1.36 -19.50
CA THR A 73 -6.83 0.26 -20.43
C THR A 73 -5.74 -0.65 -19.84
N LYS A 74 -4.63 -0.10 -19.32
CA LYS A 74 -3.57 -0.87 -18.66
C LYS A 74 -4.08 -1.68 -17.46
N ARG A 75 -5.00 -1.13 -16.65
CA ARG A 75 -5.59 -1.84 -15.52
C ARG A 75 -6.47 -3.01 -15.96
N LEU A 76 -7.31 -2.81 -16.99
CA LEU A 76 -8.19 -3.85 -17.55
C LEU A 76 -7.41 -4.94 -18.28
N VAL A 77 -6.32 -4.58 -18.95
CA VAL A 77 -5.43 -5.51 -19.66
C VAL A 77 -4.76 -6.50 -18.69
N GLY A 78 -4.55 -6.14 -17.42
CA GLY A 78 -4.13 -7.10 -16.37
C GLY A 78 -5.12 -8.25 -16.13
N TYR A 79 -6.33 -8.20 -16.70
CA TYR A 79 -7.40 -9.20 -16.57
C TYR A 79 -7.72 -9.86 -17.91
N SER A 80 -6.71 -10.45 -18.57
CA SER A 80 -6.96 -11.36 -19.69
C SER A 80 -7.78 -12.58 -19.24
N ALA A 81 -8.66 -13.07 -20.13
CA ALA A 81 -9.43 -14.28 -19.89
C ALA A 81 -8.51 -15.50 -19.77
N GLY A 82 -8.79 -16.37 -18.79
CA GLY A 82 -7.99 -17.56 -18.50
C GLY A 82 -7.86 -17.83 -17.00
N HIS A 83 -7.28 -18.97 -16.66
CA HIS A 83 -6.99 -19.33 -15.27
C HIS A 83 -5.64 -18.77 -14.86
N ARG A 84 -5.55 -18.12 -13.70
CA ARG A 84 -4.29 -17.55 -13.20
C ARG A 84 -3.58 -18.55 -12.31
N TYR A 85 -2.31 -18.80 -12.62
CA TYR A 85 -1.44 -19.65 -11.82
C TYR A 85 -0.32 -18.82 -11.21
N THR A 86 -0.15 -18.93 -9.90
CA THR A 86 1.00 -18.35 -9.20
C THR A 86 2.16 -19.35 -9.25
N VAL A 87 3.31 -18.89 -9.75
CA VAL A 87 4.50 -19.71 -9.98
C VAL A 87 5.74 -19.03 -9.39
N THR A 88 6.80 -19.81 -9.18
CA THR A 88 8.14 -19.26 -8.98
C THR A 88 8.90 -19.34 -10.29
N TYR A 89 9.12 -18.19 -10.93
CA TYR A 89 9.75 -18.11 -12.25
C TYR A 89 11.27 -17.89 -12.11
N PHE A 90 12.06 -18.51 -12.97
CA PHE A 90 13.52 -18.38 -13.02
C PHE A 90 13.93 -17.96 -14.44
N GLN A 91 14.34 -16.70 -14.59
CA GLN A 91 14.86 -16.18 -15.84
C GLN A 91 16.37 -16.37 -15.92
N ASN A 92 16.86 -16.91 -17.03
CA ASN A 92 18.30 -17.07 -17.23
C ASN A 92 18.96 -15.72 -17.56
N LEU A 93 19.99 -15.35 -16.81
CA LEU A 93 20.74 -14.09 -16.98
C LEU A 93 21.94 -14.23 -17.94
N ASN A 94 22.43 -15.45 -18.17
CA ASN A 94 23.71 -15.70 -18.85
C ASN A 94 23.60 -15.84 -20.38
N GLN A 95 22.61 -15.23 -21.01
CA GLN A 95 22.50 -15.30 -22.47
C GLN A 95 23.44 -14.27 -23.11
N GLY A 96 24.50 -14.76 -23.74
CA GLY A 96 25.31 -13.95 -24.66
C GLY A 96 24.45 -13.34 -25.76
N THR A 97 25.01 -12.38 -26.51
CA THR A 97 24.33 -11.58 -27.54
C THR A 97 23.56 -12.37 -28.63
N ASN A 98 23.71 -13.69 -28.70
CA ASN A 98 22.98 -14.57 -29.62
C ASN A 98 21.75 -15.23 -28.97
N ILE A 99 20.61 -14.56 -29.12
CA ILE A 99 19.27 -14.88 -28.60
C ILE A 99 18.63 -16.13 -29.26
N ARG A 100 19.39 -16.99 -29.94
CA ARG A 100 18.82 -18.10 -30.77
C ARG A 100 19.44 -19.47 -30.56
N SER A 101 20.47 -19.59 -29.71
CA SER A 101 21.09 -20.87 -29.37
C SER A 101 21.30 -21.00 -27.87
N ALA A 102 20.24 -20.75 -27.08
CA ALA A 102 20.23 -21.21 -25.71
C ALA A 102 20.40 -22.74 -25.72
N ASN A 103 21.31 -23.28 -24.90
CA ASN A 103 21.48 -24.73 -24.76
C ASN A 103 20.10 -25.35 -24.52
N ALA A 104 19.57 -26.05 -25.53
CA ALA A 104 18.24 -26.64 -25.49
C ALA A 104 18.15 -27.76 -24.45
N ASP A 105 19.29 -28.23 -23.95
CA ASP A 105 19.38 -29.24 -22.92
C ASP A 105 19.75 -28.60 -21.58
N PHE A 106 18.77 -28.60 -20.67
CA PHE A 106 19.04 -28.49 -19.25
C PHE A 106 19.75 -29.77 -18.83
N LEU A 107 21.06 -29.78 -18.94
CA LEU A 107 21.85 -30.83 -18.31
C LEU A 107 21.94 -30.45 -16.82
N GLU A 108 21.40 -31.28 -15.95
CA GLU A 108 21.55 -31.16 -14.49
C GLU A 108 23.03 -31.14 -14.07
N THR A 109 23.90 -31.62 -14.96
CA THR A 109 25.36 -31.63 -14.83
C THR A 109 26.03 -30.35 -15.35
N SER A 110 25.27 -29.41 -15.93
CA SER A 110 25.82 -28.13 -16.34
C SER A 110 26.33 -27.37 -15.10
N ASN A 111 27.57 -26.91 -15.21
CA ASN A 111 28.35 -26.44 -14.06
C ASN A 111 27.65 -25.24 -13.40
N LEU A 112 27.32 -25.34 -12.10
CA LEU A 112 26.68 -24.29 -11.28
C LEU A 112 27.32 -22.90 -11.44
N VAL A 113 28.61 -22.87 -11.74
CA VAL A 113 29.40 -21.65 -11.96
C VAL A 113 28.91 -20.85 -13.18
N ASN A 114 28.37 -21.53 -14.19
CA ASN A 114 28.02 -20.93 -15.49
C ASN A 114 26.53 -20.58 -15.61
N SER A 115 25.74 -20.81 -14.57
CA SER A 115 24.31 -20.52 -14.55
C SER A 115 24.01 -19.42 -13.55
N ALA A 116 23.34 -18.36 -14.01
CA ALA A 116 22.86 -17.27 -13.18
C ALA A 116 21.39 -17.04 -13.49
N PHE A 117 20.56 -17.08 -12.47
CA PHE A 117 19.11 -16.85 -12.61
C PHE A 117 18.66 -15.63 -11.82
N ALA A 118 17.67 -14.93 -12.36
CA ALA A 118 16.78 -14.07 -11.59
C ALA A 118 15.53 -14.88 -11.20
N ARG A 119 15.27 -14.96 -9.89
CA ARG A 119 14.10 -15.63 -9.32
C ARG A 119 12.98 -14.62 -9.11
N TYR A 120 11.78 -14.92 -9.58
CA TYR A 120 10.58 -14.12 -9.39
C TYR A 120 9.57 -14.93 -8.58
N ASN A 121 9.38 -14.53 -7.34
CA ASN A 121 8.40 -15.13 -6.43
C ASN A 121 7.00 -14.58 -6.74
N ASN A 122 5.98 -15.41 -6.51
CA ASN A 122 4.56 -15.08 -6.70
C ASN A 122 4.21 -14.59 -8.11
N PHE A 123 4.97 -14.99 -9.13
CA PHE A 123 4.74 -14.57 -10.50
C PHE A 123 3.42 -15.17 -11.02
N GLU A 124 2.57 -14.37 -11.63
CA GLU A 124 1.29 -14.85 -12.17
C GLU A 124 1.41 -15.13 -13.67
N LEU A 125 1.06 -16.35 -14.09
CA LEU A 125 0.86 -16.76 -15.48
C LEU A 125 -0.64 -16.89 -15.76
N THR A 126 -1.13 -16.34 -16.87
CA THR A 126 -2.53 -16.55 -17.29
C THR A 126 -2.60 -17.66 -18.32
N LEU A 127 -3.25 -18.77 -18.01
CA LEU A 127 -3.42 -19.90 -18.92
C LEU A 127 -4.75 -19.74 -19.67
N PRO A 128 -4.73 -19.49 -21.00
CA PRO A 128 -5.96 -19.42 -21.78
C PRO A 128 -6.63 -20.80 -21.92
N ASN A 129 -5.84 -21.87 -21.94
CA ASN A 129 -6.29 -23.25 -22.10
C ASN A 129 -5.62 -24.17 -21.08
N ALA A 130 -6.25 -25.31 -20.77
CA ALA A 130 -5.64 -26.35 -19.95
C ALA A 130 -4.39 -26.96 -20.63
N PRO A 131 -3.39 -27.44 -19.86
CA PRO A 131 -2.25 -28.16 -20.43
C PRO A 131 -2.70 -29.40 -21.20
N ASN A 132 -2.10 -29.62 -22.37
CA ASN A 132 -2.33 -30.79 -23.21
C ASN A 132 -1.40 -31.93 -22.77
N PHE A 133 -1.98 -33.09 -22.45
CA PHE A 133 -1.25 -34.32 -22.12
C PHE A 133 -1.18 -35.21 -23.36
N GLN A 134 0.02 -35.61 -23.75
CA GLN A 134 0.26 -36.53 -24.86
C GLN A 134 1.14 -37.68 -24.38
N TYR A 135 0.63 -38.92 -24.52
CA TYR A 135 1.38 -40.14 -24.26
C TYR A 135 1.79 -40.78 -25.58
N ASN A 136 3.09 -40.99 -25.77
CA ASN A 136 3.63 -41.75 -26.90
C ASN A 136 3.91 -43.20 -26.45
N PRO A 137 3.09 -44.18 -26.85
CA PRO A 137 3.26 -45.56 -26.42
C PRO A 137 4.55 -46.20 -26.94
N ASP A 138 5.02 -45.81 -28.13
CA ASP A 138 6.20 -46.39 -28.77
C ASP A 138 7.49 -46.04 -28.02
N GLN A 139 7.52 -44.85 -27.40
CA GLN A 139 8.66 -44.37 -26.62
C GLN A 139 8.47 -44.54 -25.11
N GLY A 140 7.27 -44.94 -24.67
CA GLY A 140 6.90 -44.96 -23.25
C GLY A 140 6.93 -43.60 -22.57
N ASN A 141 6.92 -42.51 -23.34
CA ASN A 141 7.12 -41.15 -22.84
C ASN A 141 5.78 -40.39 -22.76
N ALA A 142 5.51 -39.82 -21.59
CA ALA A 142 4.44 -38.85 -21.42
C ALA A 142 5.01 -37.43 -21.53
N SER A 143 4.33 -36.57 -22.27
CA SER A 143 4.66 -35.15 -22.39
C SER A 143 3.45 -34.31 -22.02
N VAL A 144 3.67 -33.23 -21.28
CA VAL A 144 2.64 -32.24 -20.97
C VAL A 144 3.13 -30.90 -21.49
N ALA A 145 2.33 -30.27 -22.33
CA ALA A 145 2.67 -28.98 -22.93
C ALA A 145 1.48 -28.03 -22.81
N GLY A 146 1.75 -26.74 -22.66
CA GLY A 146 0.71 -25.73 -22.58
C GLY A 146 1.17 -24.38 -23.06
N GLN A 147 0.25 -23.42 -22.99
CA GLN A 147 0.50 -22.03 -23.34
C GLN A 147 0.07 -21.13 -22.18
N ALA A 148 0.80 -20.05 -21.96
CA ALA A 148 0.46 -19.02 -20.99
C ALA A 148 0.70 -17.63 -21.58
N LEU A 149 -0.02 -16.66 -21.07
CA LEU A 149 0.19 -15.23 -21.30
C LEU A 149 0.94 -14.65 -20.10
N ILE A 150 1.97 -13.88 -20.42
CA ILE A 150 2.79 -13.17 -19.43
C ILE A 150 2.48 -11.68 -19.47
N TYR A 151 2.50 -11.04 -18.30
CA TYR A 151 2.26 -9.61 -18.13
C TYR A 151 3.18 -8.74 -19.00
N PRO A 152 2.64 -7.65 -19.59
CA PRO A 152 3.43 -6.69 -20.35
C PRO A 152 4.63 -6.15 -19.55
N GLY A 153 5.76 -5.97 -20.26
CA GLY A 153 7.01 -5.46 -19.69
C GLY A 153 7.96 -6.54 -19.15
N PHE A 154 7.47 -7.74 -18.86
CA PHE A 154 8.32 -8.90 -18.59
C PHE A 154 8.76 -9.54 -19.90
N LYS A 155 10.06 -9.84 -20.05
CA LYS A 155 10.64 -10.41 -21.27
C LYS A 155 11.06 -11.87 -21.01
N PRO A 156 10.16 -12.85 -21.20
CA PRO A 156 10.52 -14.24 -21.02
C PRO A 156 11.50 -14.68 -22.13
N MET A 157 12.33 -15.67 -21.83
CA MET A 157 13.25 -16.27 -22.78
C MET A 157 13.00 -17.77 -22.92
N ILE A 158 13.33 -18.30 -24.10
CA ILE A 158 13.34 -19.76 -24.31
C ILE A 158 14.41 -20.36 -23.38
N GLY A 159 14.03 -21.41 -22.66
CA GLY A 159 14.88 -22.06 -21.67
C GLY A 159 14.73 -21.51 -20.26
N ASP A 160 13.92 -20.47 -20.03
CA ASP A 160 13.52 -20.09 -18.68
C ASP A 160 12.72 -21.22 -18.01
N PHE A 161 12.70 -21.24 -16.68
CA PHE A 161 12.01 -22.26 -15.90
C PHE A 161 10.95 -21.64 -15.01
N PHE A 162 9.94 -22.42 -14.64
CA PHE A 162 9.09 -22.07 -13.51
C PHE A 162 8.68 -23.31 -12.72
N LEU A 163 8.45 -23.09 -11.42
CA LEU A 163 7.95 -24.09 -10.49
C LEU A 163 6.52 -23.77 -10.12
N THR A 164 5.65 -24.78 -10.13
CA THR A 164 4.26 -24.66 -9.66
C THR A 164 3.80 -25.96 -8.99
N GLY A 165 2.81 -25.85 -8.09
CA GLY A 165 2.19 -27.01 -7.46
C GLY A 165 1.37 -27.81 -8.48
N VAL A 166 1.55 -29.13 -8.49
CA VAL A 166 0.85 -30.05 -9.42
C VAL A 166 -0.09 -31.03 -8.69
N GLY A 167 -0.37 -30.78 -7.41
CA GLY A 167 -1.14 -31.67 -6.53
C GLY A 167 -0.26 -32.49 -5.58
N ASP A 168 -0.85 -33.11 -4.56
CA ASP A 168 -0.19 -33.99 -3.58
C ASP A 168 1.06 -33.41 -2.88
N GLY A 169 1.12 -32.08 -2.76
CA GLY A 169 2.29 -31.38 -2.21
C GLY A 169 3.54 -31.46 -3.10
N LYS A 170 3.42 -31.92 -4.36
CA LYS A 170 4.53 -31.99 -5.31
C LYS A 170 4.62 -30.71 -6.15
N LEU A 171 5.85 -30.33 -6.47
CA LEU A 171 6.16 -29.24 -7.38
C LEU A 171 6.51 -29.82 -8.76
N GLY A 172 5.91 -29.28 -9.81
CA GLY A 172 6.31 -29.54 -11.19
C GLY A 172 7.33 -28.50 -11.64
N ALA A 173 8.40 -28.96 -12.30
CA ALA A 173 9.35 -28.11 -13.00
C ALA A 173 8.95 -28.02 -14.49
N TRP A 174 8.80 -26.80 -14.96
CA TRP A 174 8.36 -26.48 -16.31
C TRP A 174 9.40 -25.62 -17.00
N ARG A 175 9.53 -25.78 -18.31
CA ARG A 175 10.46 -25.00 -19.13
C ARG A 175 9.72 -24.25 -20.22
N ILE A 176 10.09 -23.00 -20.43
CA ILE A 176 9.62 -22.20 -21.56
C ILE A 176 10.24 -22.74 -22.85
N SER A 177 9.39 -23.28 -23.73
CA SER A 177 9.79 -23.89 -25.00
C SER A 177 9.65 -22.94 -26.19
N ALA A 178 8.73 -21.99 -26.11
CA ALA A 178 8.48 -21.03 -27.18
C ALA A 178 8.11 -19.67 -26.59
N VAL A 179 8.49 -18.60 -27.27
CA VAL A 179 8.14 -17.22 -26.90
C VAL A 179 7.64 -16.52 -28.15
N ALA A 180 6.40 -16.05 -28.11
CA ALA A 180 5.75 -15.34 -29.21
C ALA A 180 5.19 -14.00 -28.70
N PRO A 181 5.66 -12.85 -29.22
CA PRO A 181 5.06 -11.57 -28.88
C PRO A 181 3.63 -11.53 -29.43
N THR A 182 2.67 -11.11 -28.61
CA THR A 182 1.26 -10.98 -28.99
C THR A 182 0.83 -9.55 -28.70
N SER A 183 0.41 -8.80 -29.71
CA SER A 183 -0.17 -7.47 -29.49
C SER A 183 -1.66 -7.60 -29.22
N TRP A 184 -2.12 -6.98 -28.14
CA TRP A 184 -3.55 -6.83 -27.85
C TRP A 184 -3.83 -5.37 -27.49
N ARG A 185 -4.65 -4.69 -28.31
CA ARG A 185 -5.15 -3.32 -28.05
C ARG A 185 -4.07 -2.35 -27.52
N ASN A 186 -2.98 -2.20 -28.28
CA ASN A 186 -1.82 -1.33 -28.01
C ASN A 186 -0.88 -1.76 -26.86
N GLN A 187 -1.10 -2.91 -26.22
CA GLN A 187 -0.17 -3.48 -25.24
C GLN A 187 0.42 -4.80 -25.74
N HIS A 188 1.71 -4.97 -25.52
CA HIS A 188 2.45 -6.18 -25.90
C HIS A 188 2.39 -7.18 -24.76
N PHE A 189 1.59 -8.23 -24.94
CA PHE A 189 1.74 -9.45 -24.15
C PHE A 189 2.80 -10.33 -24.78
N THR A 190 3.29 -11.27 -23.98
CA THR A 190 4.10 -12.35 -24.52
C THR A 190 3.39 -13.66 -24.23
N GLN A 191 3.03 -14.37 -25.29
CA GLN A 191 2.56 -15.73 -25.20
C GLN A 191 3.77 -16.66 -25.13
N VAL A 192 3.80 -17.50 -24.11
CA VAL A 192 4.85 -18.50 -23.94
C VAL A 192 4.27 -19.89 -24.09
N GLY A 193 4.97 -20.74 -24.84
CA GLY A 193 4.80 -22.18 -24.79
C GLY A 193 5.64 -22.74 -23.65
N TYR A 194 5.11 -23.70 -22.91
CA TYR A 194 5.85 -24.39 -21.88
C TYR A 194 5.66 -25.90 -21.98
N ILE A 195 6.68 -26.63 -21.54
CA ILE A 195 6.66 -28.09 -21.44
C ILE A 195 7.01 -28.52 -20.02
N TRP A 196 6.34 -29.56 -19.55
CA TRP A 196 6.67 -30.23 -18.30
C TRP A 196 7.98 -30.98 -18.47
N MET A 197 8.86 -30.86 -17.48
CA MET A 197 10.13 -31.60 -17.46
C MET A 197 10.05 -32.80 -16.54
N LYS A 198 9.85 -32.53 -15.25
CA LYS A 198 9.75 -33.53 -14.19
C LYS A 198 9.19 -32.92 -12.92
N TYR A 199 8.99 -33.75 -11.89
CA TYR A 199 8.81 -33.25 -10.53
C TYR A 199 10.10 -32.61 -10.03
N ALA A 200 9.98 -31.48 -9.35
CA ALA A 200 11.11 -30.81 -8.73
C ALA A 200 11.54 -31.59 -7.49
N ASP A 201 12.70 -32.24 -7.58
CA ASP A 201 13.36 -32.89 -6.46
C ASP A 201 14.22 -31.87 -5.66
N ARG A 202 14.79 -32.32 -4.55
CA ARG A 202 15.66 -31.49 -3.70
C ARG A 202 16.89 -30.99 -4.46
N THR A 203 17.40 -31.77 -5.41
CA THR A 203 18.60 -31.44 -6.18
C THR A 203 18.34 -30.24 -7.10
N ILE A 204 17.23 -30.24 -7.83
CA ILE A 204 16.83 -29.10 -8.67
C ILE A 204 16.60 -27.84 -7.84
N LEU A 205 15.92 -27.97 -6.69
CA LEU A 205 15.65 -26.83 -5.83
C LEU A 205 16.95 -26.21 -5.29
N GLN A 206 17.88 -27.04 -4.84
CA GLN A 206 19.20 -26.59 -4.38
C GLN A 206 20.01 -25.97 -5.51
N TYR A 207 19.95 -26.55 -6.72
CA TYR A 207 20.60 -26.00 -7.90
C TYR A 207 20.06 -24.60 -8.25
N LEU A 208 18.74 -24.47 -8.39
CA LEU A 208 18.10 -23.19 -8.71
C LEU A 208 18.37 -22.14 -7.63
N GLN A 209 18.34 -22.54 -6.35
CA GLN A 209 18.66 -21.64 -5.24
C GLN A 209 20.12 -21.17 -5.28
N ALA A 210 21.07 -22.07 -5.51
CA ALA A 210 22.50 -21.73 -5.59
C ALA A 210 22.84 -20.87 -6.81
N ALA A 211 22.13 -21.09 -7.93
CA ALA A 211 22.31 -20.34 -9.17
C ALA A 211 21.54 -19.00 -9.19
N THR A 212 20.63 -18.75 -8.24
CA THR A 212 19.89 -17.49 -8.14
C THR A 212 20.81 -16.35 -7.69
N LYS A 213 20.95 -15.31 -8.52
CA LYS A 213 21.73 -14.10 -8.19
C LYS A 213 20.86 -12.95 -7.72
N GLN A 214 19.62 -12.88 -8.22
CA GLN A 214 18.67 -11.82 -7.91
C GLN A 214 17.34 -12.44 -7.52
N THR A 215 16.69 -11.91 -6.49
CA THR A 215 15.32 -12.28 -6.14
C THR A 215 14.40 -11.08 -6.23
N TYR A 216 13.33 -11.26 -6.99
CA TYR A 216 12.24 -10.34 -7.15
C TYR A 216 10.95 -10.97 -6.65
N VAL A 217 9.98 -10.13 -6.31
CA VAL A 217 8.62 -10.51 -5.97
C VAL A 217 7.68 -9.78 -6.92
N PHE A 218 6.76 -10.53 -7.51
CA PHE A 218 5.70 -9.97 -8.33
C PHE A 218 4.60 -9.42 -7.41
N ASP A 219 4.38 -8.10 -7.45
CA ASP A 219 3.26 -7.45 -6.76
C ASP A 219 2.27 -6.86 -7.78
N LYS A 220 1.11 -7.51 -7.87
CA LYS A 220 0.02 -7.13 -8.76
C LYS A 220 -0.53 -5.75 -8.46
N GLN A 221 -0.60 -5.34 -7.19
CA GLN A 221 -1.11 -4.02 -6.84
C GLN A 221 -0.19 -2.92 -7.36
N THR A 222 1.12 -3.14 -7.28
CA THR A 222 2.12 -2.23 -7.83
C THR A 222 2.03 -2.14 -9.36
N TYR A 223 1.73 -3.23 -10.08
CA TYR A 223 1.50 -3.20 -11.53
C TYR A 223 0.31 -2.31 -11.97
N LEU A 224 -0.77 -2.26 -11.17
CA LEU A 224 -1.96 -1.45 -11.48
C LEU A 224 -1.76 0.05 -11.24
N THR A 225 -0.75 0.41 -10.45
CA THR A 225 -0.49 1.78 -10.01
C THR A 225 0.76 2.37 -10.67
N THR A 226 1.75 1.53 -11.01
CA THR A 226 3.04 1.95 -11.56
C THR A 226 3.36 1.25 -12.89
N SER A 227 4.49 1.59 -13.51
CA SER A 227 5.00 0.95 -14.72
C SER A 227 5.64 -0.42 -14.47
N THR A 228 6.04 -0.73 -13.24
CA THR A 228 6.79 -1.93 -12.87
C THR A 228 5.94 -2.90 -12.06
N CYS A 229 6.01 -4.21 -12.35
CA CYS A 229 5.34 -5.26 -11.56
C CYS A 229 6.29 -6.00 -10.62
N LEU A 230 7.58 -5.74 -10.73
CA LEU A 230 8.64 -6.48 -10.05
C LEU A 230 9.32 -5.59 -9.02
N LEU A 231 9.33 -6.06 -7.78
CA LEU A 231 10.03 -5.43 -6.67
C LEU A 231 11.15 -6.35 -6.22
N GLU A 232 12.28 -5.78 -5.80
CA GLU A 232 13.32 -6.58 -5.13
C GLU A 232 12.77 -7.12 -3.80
N GLU A 233 13.25 -8.29 -3.37
CA GLU A 233 12.71 -8.97 -2.18
C GLU A 233 12.74 -8.10 -0.91
N ASN A 234 13.82 -7.35 -0.70
CA ASN A 234 13.94 -6.46 0.46
C ASN A 234 12.91 -5.32 0.39
N TYR A 235 12.76 -4.67 -0.76
CA TYR A 235 11.75 -3.61 -0.94
C TYR A 235 10.32 -4.13 -0.80
N TYR A 236 10.05 -5.36 -1.26
CA TYR A 236 8.75 -5.98 -1.07
C TYR A 236 8.46 -6.24 0.41
N ARG A 237 9.45 -6.71 1.18
CA ARG A 237 9.32 -6.90 2.64
C ARG A 237 9.02 -5.57 3.32
N ASP A 238 9.80 -4.53 3.03
CA ASP A 238 9.58 -3.18 3.59
C ASP A 238 8.18 -2.64 3.26
N LEU A 239 7.74 -2.81 2.02
CA LEU A 239 6.42 -2.37 1.56
C LEU A 239 5.28 -3.13 2.26
N ARG A 240 5.42 -4.45 2.43
CA ARG A 240 4.46 -5.29 3.16
C ARG A 240 4.40 -4.87 4.63
N ASP A 241 5.55 -4.69 5.25
CA ASP A 241 5.67 -4.33 6.66
C ASP A 241 5.11 -2.92 6.92
N LEU A 242 5.36 -1.96 6.02
CA LEU A 242 4.72 -0.63 6.04
C LEU A 242 3.20 -0.69 5.93
N ARG A 243 2.66 -1.50 5.01
CA ARG A 243 1.21 -1.68 4.85
C ARG A 243 0.57 -2.29 6.09
N SER A 244 1.17 -3.36 6.63
CA SER A 244 0.70 -3.99 7.87
C SER A 244 0.72 -2.98 9.02
N PHE A 245 1.82 -2.25 9.14
CA PHE A 245 2.00 -1.28 10.21
C PHE A 245 1.03 -0.09 10.12
N ARG A 246 0.78 0.41 8.91
CA ARG A 246 -0.25 1.42 8.65
C ARG A 246 -1.62 0.96 9.16
N ASP A 247 -2.00 -0.29 8.89
CA ASP A 247 -3.27 -0.85 9.33
C ASP A 247 -3.33 -1.00 10.86
N ILE A 248 -2.21 -1.39 11.48
CA ILE A 248 -2.08 -1.43 12.94
C ILE A 248 -2.29 -0.04 13.54
N LEU A 249 -1.62 0.99 13.01
CA LEU A 249 -1.77 2.37 13.47
C LEU A 249 -3.20 2.88 13.32
N ALA A 250 -3.84 2.65 12.18
CA ALA A 250 -5.22 3.08 11.94
C ALA A 250 -6.20 2.41 12.92
N LYS A 251 -6.05 1.11 13.16
CA LYS A 251 -6.85 0.37 14.15
C LYS A 251 -6.59 0.86 15.57
N HIS A 252 -5.32 1.08 15.91
CA HIS A 252 -4.94 1.59 17.23
C HIS A 252 -5.52 2.98 17.49
N TYR A 253 -5.40 3.89 16.52
CA TYR A 253 -6.00 5.22 16.56
C TYR A 253 -7.53 5.15 16.75
N HIS A 254 -8.18 4.26 15.99
CA HIS A 254 -9.62 4.06 16.11
C HIS A 254 -10.02 3.58 17.51
N ASN A 255 -9.31 2.60 18.06
CA ASN A 255 -9.59 2.08 19.39
C ASN A 255 -9.37 3.12 20.50
N LEU A 256 -8.39 4.01 20.34
CA LEU A 256 -8.09 5.03 21.36
C LEU A 256 -9.04 6.23 21.33
N PHE A 257 -9.39 6.72 20.14
CA PHE A 257 -9.99 8.06 19.99
C PHE A 257 -11.41 8.07 19.40
N PHE A 258 -11.93 6.93 18.95
CA PHE A 258 -13.28 6.88 18.38
C PHE A 258 -14.35 6.90 19.48
N ASP A 259 -15.16 7.95 19.48
CA ASP A 259 -16.33 8.08 20.35
C ASP A 259 -17.55 7.48 19.65
N TYR A 260 -18.05 6.36 20.19
CA TYR A 260 -19.21 5.65 19.64
C TYR A 260 -20.52 6.41 19.76
N SER A 261 -20.63 7.35 20.71
CA SER A 261 -21.85 8.16 20.88
C SER A 261 -21.95 9.24 19.80
N LEU A 262 -20.82 9.83 19.43
CA LEU A 262 -20.72 10.85 18.38
C LEU A 262 -20.38 10.28 17.01
N ASN A 263 -20.07 8.98 16.94
CA ASN A 263 -19.56 8.29 15.75
C ASN A 263 -18.40 9.05 15.08
N THR A 264 -17.46 9.59 15.87
CA THR A 264 -16.34 10.37 15.34
C THR A 264 -15.10 10.29 16.22
N PHE A 265 -13.98 10.85 15.78
CA PHE A 265 -12.78 10.94 16.61
C PHE A 265 -12.83 12.19 17.50
N VAL A 266 -12.49 12.02 18.77
CA VAL A 266 -12.45 13.10 19.75
C VAL A 266 -11.14 13.05 20.51
N ARG A 267 -10.54 14.21 20.75
CA ARG A 267 -9.31 14.33 21.54
C ARG A 267 -9.52 13.85 22.99
N PRO A 268 -8.44 13.47 23.69
CA PRO A 268 -8.52 13.09 25.11
C PRO A 268 -9.20 14.14 26.00
N ASP A 269 -8.96 15.42 25.72
CA ASP A 269 -9.54 16.59 26.42
C ASP A 269 -11.00 16.89 26.04
N LYS A 270 -11.64 16.01 25.24
CA LYS A 270 -13.01 16.13 24.74
C LYS A 270 -13.24 17.30 23.78
N ILE A 271 -12.18 17.90 23.24
CA ILE A 271 -12.28 18.90 22.18
C ILE A 271 -12.33 18.20 20.82
N TYR A 272 -13.33 18.54 20.00
CA TYR A 272 -13.46 18.00 18.65
C TYR A 272 -12.48 18.70 17.69
N ASP A 273 -11.66 17.93 16.97
CA ASP A 273 -10.82 18.47 15.89
C ASP A 273 -11.40 18.06 14.53
N PRO A 274 -12.09 18.97 13.84
CA PRO A 274 -12.74 18.64 12.58
C PRO A 274 -11.75 18.33 11.44
N TYR A 275 -10.52 18.83 11.51
CA TYR A 275 -9.54 18.72 10.44
C TYR A 275 -8.84 17.35 10.48
N VAL A 276 -8.49 16.87 11.68
CA VAL A 276 -7.98 15.50 11.85
C VAL A 276 -9.03 14.47 11.46
N VAL A 277 -10.30 14.72 11.80
CA VAL A 277 -11.41 13.83 11.43
C VAL A 277 -11.56 13.74 9.92
N GLU A 278 -11.54 14.88 9.21
CA GLU A 278 -11.60 14.92 7.74
C GLU A 278 -10.44 14.15 7.10
N PHE A 279 -9.24 14.34 7.64
CA PHE A 279 -8.05 13.62 7.22
C PHE A 279 -8.20 12.12 7.40
N MET A 280 -8.54 11.67 8.60
CA MET A 280 -8.65 10.25 8.91
C MET A 280 -9.81 9.59 8.16
N ALA A 281 -10.91 10.32 7.92
CA ALA A 281 -12.02 9.86 7.08
C ALA A 281 -11.64 9.66 5.61
N SER A 282 -10.62 10.38 5.14
CA SER A 282 -10.10 10.30 3.78
C SER A 282 -8.95 9.28 3.67
N ALA A 283 -8.08 9.23 4.67
CA ALA A 283 -6.93 8.35 4.69
C ALA A 283 -7.31 6.89 5.00
N CYS A 284 -8.24 6.65 5.91
CA CYS A 284 -8.55 5.29 6.35
C CYS A 284 -9.69 4.65 5.55
N SER A 285 -9.46 3.42 5.10
CA SER A 285 -10.49 2.60 4.43
C SER A 285 -11.41 1.92 5.44
N ILE A 286 -12.68 1.72 5.05
CA ILE A 286 -13.68 0.98 5.82
C ILE A 286 -13.30 -0.49 6.08
N TYR A 287 -12.36 -1.05 5.32
CA TYR A 287 -11.84 -2.39 5.56
C TYR A 287 -10.88 -2.45 6.76
N VAL A 288 -10.26 -1.32 7.11
CA VAL A 288 -9.30 -1.22 8.20
C VAL A 288 -9.99 -0.75 9.48
N ILE A 289 -10.84 0.27 9.35
CA ILE A 289 -11.65 0.81 10.45
C ILE A 289 -13.13 0.43 10.24
N PRO A 290 -13.79 -0.21 11.22
CA PRO A 290 -15.12 -0.78 11.02
C PRO A 290 -16.23 0.28 10.84
N ARG A 291 -16.01 1.49 11.35
CA ARG A 291 -16.95 2.61 11.25
C ARG A 291 -16.24 3.85 10.74
N ARG A 292 -16.82 4.47 9.70
CA ARG A 292 -16.35 5.75 9.17
C ARG A 292 -16.73 6.87 10.15
N PRO A 293 -15.80 7.75 10.54
CA PRO A 293 -16.12 8.87 11.41
C PRO A 293 -17.06 9.86 10.69
N GLN A 294 -17.99 10.43 11.44
CA GLN A 294 -18.88 11.49 10.99
C GLN A 294 -18.22 12.85 11.17
N GLN A 295 -18.26 13.68 10.13
CA GLN A 295 -17.83 15.07 10.21
C GLN A 295 -18.93 15.90 10.88
N LEU A 296 -18.68 16.36 12.11
CA LEU A 296 -19.65 17.14 12.88
C LEU A 296 -19.65 18.64 12.53
N TYR A 297 -18.58 19.15 11.92
CA TYR A 297 -18.46 20.56 11.52
C TYR A 297 -18.57 20.69 10.00
N LYS A 298 -19.60 21.37 9.49
CA LYS A 298 -19.88 21.44 8.03
C LYS A 298 -18.93 22.36 7.26
N ASN A 299 -18.42 23.41 7.91
CA ASN A 299 -17.65 24.48 7.25
C ASN A 299 -16.12 24.20 7.22
N VAL A 300 -15.74 22.92 7.16
CA VAL A 300 -14.32 22.50 7.18
C VAL A 300 -13.63 22.78 5.86
N SER A 301 -14.32 22.60 4.73
CA SER A 301 -13.72 22.53 3.39
C SER A 301 -12.76 23.69 3.05
N GLN A 302 -13.18 24.94 3.28
CA GLN A 302 -12.37 26.11 2.93
C GLN A 302 -11.11 26.24 3.79
N THR A 303 -11.24 25.96 5.09
CA THR A 303 -10.10 26.08 6.03
C THR A 303 -9.21 24.85 6.00
N TYR A 304 -9.75 23.68 5.65
CA TYR A 304 -9.02 22.42 5.51
C TYR A 304 -7.90 22.51 4.48
N MET A 305 -8.14 23.18 3.35
CA MET A 305 -7.12 23.40 2.30
C MET A 305 -5.86 24.12 2.80
N ARG A 306 -5.98 24.88 3.90
CA ARG A 306 -4.89 25.62 4.54
C ARG A 306 -4.31 24.88 5.76
N THR A 307 -4.64 23.60 5.96
CA THR A 307 -4.09 22.78 7.05
C THR A 307 -2.97 21.85 6.57
N ILE A 308 -2.13 21.43 7.52
CA ILE A 308 -1.10 20.41 7.27
C ILE A 308 -1.70 19.11 6.71
N TRP A 309 -2.90 18.74 7.15
CA TRP A 309 -3.58 17.53 6.74
C TRP A 309 -3.92 17.48 5.26
N ASN A 310 -4.47 18.57 4.72
CA ASN A 310 -4.71 18.66 3.28
C ASN A 310 -3.39 18.59 2.50
N ARG A 311 -2.33 19.24 3.00
CA ARG A 311 -1.02 19.25 2.33
C ARG A 311 -0.36 17.86 2.26
N LEU A 312 -0.70 16.99 3.19
CA LEU A 312 -0.26 15.59 3.21
C LEU A 312 -1.04 14.70 2.24
N LEU A 313 -2.34 14.97 2.02
CA LEU A 313 -3.15 14.24 1.03
C LEU A 313 -2.95 14.75 -0.40
N GLU A 314 -2.78 16.05 -0.58
CA GLU A 314 -2.67 16.69 -1.88
C GLU A 314 -1.26 16.53 -2.43
N SER A 315 -1.14 15.92 -3.62
CA SER A 315 0.16 15.69 -4.27
C SER A 315 0.68 16.89 -5.05
N THR A 316 -0.19 17.82 -5.43
CA THR A 316 0.10 18.95 -6.34
C THR A 316 0.68 20.17 -5.65
N ASN A 317 0.19 20.49 -4.44
CA ASN A 317 0.66 21.66 -3.70
C ASN A 317 1.68 21.25 -2.65
N THR A 318 2.91 21.74 -2.76
CA THR A 318 4.01 21.49 -1.82
C THR A 318 4.32 22.68 -0.91
N GLN A 319 3.66 23.83 -1.12
CA GLN A 319 3.99 25.05 -0.38
C GLN A 319 3.47 24.97 1.06
N ILE A 320 4.35 25.23 2.03
CA ILE A 320 4.02 25.25 3.47
C ILE A 320 3.64 26.68 3.93
N ASN A 321 4.08 27.71 3.19
CA ASN A 321 3.93 29.11 3.60
C ASN A 321 2.47 29.59 3.70
N ASP A 322 1.55 28.90 3.02
CA ASP A 322 0.14 29.22 2.99
C ASP A 322 -0.68 28.48 4.06
N LEU A 323 -0.04 27.66 4.90
CA LEU A 323 -0.70 26.97 5.98
C LEU A 323 -1.10 27.93 7.10
N TYR A 324 -2.23 27.63 7.74
CA TYR A 324 -2.72 28.32 8.94
C TYR A 324 -2.05 27.72 10.16
N PRO A 325 -1.14 28.45 10.83
CA PRO A 325 -0.25 27.87 11.83
C PRO A 325 -0.88 27.84 13.22
N PHE A 326 -1.98 28.55 13.44
CA PHE A 326 -2.58 28.74 14.76
C PHE A 326 -3.90 27.99 14.87
N TYR A 327 -4.29 27.66 16.11
CA TYR A 327 -5.62 27.19 16.41
C TYR A 327 -6.26 27.96 17.56
N GLY A 328 -7.59 27.99 17.59
CA GLY A 328 -8.35 28.43 18.74
C GLY A 328 -9.53 27.51 19.00
N THR A 329 -9.91 27.40 20.26
CA THR A 329 -11.11 26.65 20.66
C THR A 329 -12.36 27.52 20.53
N ARG A 330 -13.44 26.92 20.03
CA ARG A 330 -14.79 27.50 19.95
C ARG A 330 -15.75 26.53 20.62
N VAL A 331 -16.79 27.05 21.26
CA VAL A 331 -17.92 26.24 21.71
C VAL A 331 -18.97 26.28 20.61
N GLY A 332 -19.48 25.13 20.19
CA GLY A 332 -20.60 25.06 19.26
C GLY A 332 -21.83 25.68 19.89
N SER A 333 -22.21 26.87 19.42
CA SER A 333 -23.52 27.46 19.69
C SER A 333 -24.45 27.07 18.55
N GLY A 334 -25.68 26.66 18.87
CA GLY A 334 -26.74 26.70 17.87
C GLY A 334 -26.98 28.17 17.52
N GLU A 335 -26.54 28.64 16.37
CA GLU A 335 -26.97 29.95 15.90
C GLU A 335 -28.49 29.89 15.68
N ALA A 336 -29.21 30.98 15.99
CA ALA A 336 -30.67 31.03 15.86
C ALA A 336 -31.17 30.74 14.43
N ASN A 337 -30.28 30.84 13.44
CA ASN A 337 -30.56 30.57 12.02
C ASN A 337 -29.98 29.24 11.51
N ASP A 338 -29.26 28.47 12.34
CA ASP A 338 -28.75 27.16 11.94
C ASP A 338 -29.90 26.15 12.01
N ILE A 339 -30.52 25.89 10.85
CA ILE A 339 -31.68 24.99 10.68
C ILE A 339 -31.36 23.55 11.12
N PHE A 340 -30.08 23.22 11.32
CA PHE A 340 -29.63 21.91 11.77
C PHE A 340 -28.88 22.05 13.10
N ALA A 341 -29.51 21.60 14.18
CA ALA A 341 -28.79 21.32 15.42
C ALA A 341 -27.67 20.31 15.12
N THR A 342 -26.42 20.77 15.16
CA THR A 342 -25.28 19.87 14.99
C THR A 342 -25.01 19.15 16.31
N PRO A 343 -24.42 17.93 16.28
CA PRO A 343 -23.97 17.26 17.51
C PRO A 343 -22.90 18.05 18.30
N LEU A 344 -22.41 19.19 17.76
CA LEU A 344 -21.46 20.09 18.41
C LEU A 344 -22.10 21.11 19.35
N VAL A 345 -23.44 21.22 19.42
CA VAL A 345 -24.09 22.16 20.34
C VAL A 345 -23.65 21.88 21.79
N GLY A 346 -23.08 22.89 22.44
CA GLY A 346 -22.54 22.79 23.80
C GLY A 346 -21.18 22.08 23.91
N LYS A 347 -20.55 21.68 22.80
CA LYS A 347 -19.24 21.03 22.77
C LYS A 347 -18.17 21.97 22.23
N SER A 348 -16.95 21.82 22.74
CA SER A 348 -15.78 22.55 22.26
C SER A 348 -15.20 21.90 21.00
N PHE A 349 -14.81 22.71 20.03
CA PHE A 349 -14.11 22.27 18.82
C PHE A 349 -12.99 23.22 18.43
N LEU A 350 -12.02 22.71 17.67
CA LEU A 350 -10.90 23.49 17.16
C LEU A 350 -11.25 24.20 15.85
N LYS A 351 -10.80 25.45 15.74
CA LYS A 351 -10.78 26.22 14.49
C LYS A 351 -9.35 26.64 14.20
N VAL A 352 -8.83 26.29 13.01
CA VAL A 352 -7.52 26.81 12.57
C VAL A 352 -7.65 28.29 12.17
N LEU A 353 -6.58 29.03 12.38
CA LEU A 353 -6.53 30.48 12.24
C LEU A 353 -5.33 30.89 11.38
N SER A 354 -5.56 31.87 10.51
CA SER A 354 -4.48 32.52 9.77
C SER A 354 -3.49 33.23 10.71
N LYS A 355 -2.31 33.60 10.19
CA LYS A 355 -1.32 34.38 10.97
C LYS A 355 -1.90 35.69 11.49
N GLU A 356 -2.68 36.39 10.68
CA GLU A 356 -3.32 37.64 11.06
C GLU A 356 -4.36 37.45 12.17
N GLU A 357 -5.23 36.44 12.05
CA GLU A 357 -6.24 36.14 13.06
C GLU A 357 -5.60 35.70 14.38
N GLY A 358 -4.60 34.82 14.33
CA GLY A 358 -3.86 34.37 15.52
C GLY A 358 -3.18 35.55 16.23
N ASN A 359 -2.48 36.41 15.49
CA ASN A 359 -1.82 37.59 16.05
C ASN A 359 -2.81 38.60 16.65
N LYS A 360 -3.94 38.85 15.97
CA LYS A 360 -5.01 39.72 16.50
C LYS A 360 -5.54 39.20 17.83
N LEU A 361 -5.77 37.89 17.93
CA LEU A 361 -6.27 37.27 19.15
C LEU A 361 -5.25 37.25 20.29
N ASN A 362 -3.96 37.08 19.98
CA ASN A 362 -2.89 37.14 20.97
C ASN A 362 -2.67 38.56 21.50
N ASN A 363 -2.77 39.58 20.64
CA ASN A 363 -2.55 40.96 21.03
C ASN A 363 -3.78 41.58 21.71
N ASN A 364 -4.98 41.19 21.31
CA ASN A 364 -6.24 41.72 21.81
C ASN A 364 -7.21 40.58 22.17
N PRO A 365 -7.01 39.88 23.29
CA PRO A 365 -7.96 38.88 23.74
C PRO A 365 -9.32 39.56 24.01
N PRO A 366 -10.45 39.09 23.43
CA PRO A 366 -11.76 39.68 23.70
C PRO A 366 -12.07 39.61 25.19
N LEU A 367 -12.43 40.74 25.81
CA LEU A 367 -12.69 40.84 27.25
C LEU A 367 -13.87 39.98 27.74
N ASP A 368 -14.80 39.60 26.85
CA ASP A 368 -16.10 39.02 27.22
C ASP A 368 -16.24 37.51 26.96
N ILE A 369 -15.15 36.76 26.72
CA ILE A 369 -15.23 35.30 26.50
C ILE A 369 -14.50 34.56 27.63
N PRO A 370 -15.21 34.11 28.69
CA PRO A 370 -14.60 33.69 29.96
C PRO A 370 -13.73 32.43 29.94
N GLN A 371 -13.54 31.76 28.79
CA GLN A 371 -12.86 30.45 28.75
C GLN A 371 -12.08 30.21 27.44
N ARG A 372 -11.44 31.24 26.88
CA ARG A 372 -10.56 31.02 25.72
C ARG A 372 -9.17 30.58 26.17
N LEU A 373 -8.84 29.32 25.86
CA LEU A 373 -7.49 28.79 25.96
C LEU A 373 -6.53 29.61 25.05
N PRO A 374 -5.26 29.78 25.44
CA PRO A 374 -4.27 30.51 24.65
C PRO A 374 -4.17 29.97 23.21
N VAL A 375 -4.00 30.87 22.24
CA VAL A 375 -3.80 30.50 20.83
C VAL A 375 -2.43 29.85 20.70
N GLY A 376 -2.41 28.54 20.49
CA GLY A 376 -1.20 27.77 20.24
C GLY A 376 -0.93 27.58 18.75
N TYR A 377 0.27 27.09 18.45
CA TYR A 377 0.56 26.54 17.12
C TYR A 377 -0.20 25.22 16.94
N TYR A 378 -0.79 25.04 15.76
CA TYR A 378 -1.63 23.89 15.45
C TYR A 378 -0.76 22.70 15.08
N VAL A 379 -0.84 21.59 15.83
CA VAL A 379 -0.18 20.29 15.56
C VAL A 379 1.35 20.31 15.66
N LEU A 380 2.03 21.23 14.98
CA LEU A 380 3.49 21.34 14.86
C LEU A 380 3.99 22.62 15.51
N SER A 381 5.29 22.69 15.76
CA SER A 381 5.95 23.83 16.41
C SER A 381 5.97 25.07 15.52
N SER A 382 6.26 26.21 16.14
CA SER A 382 6.54 27.46 15.44
C SER A 382 7.67 27.34 14.42
N ALA A 383 8.67 26.50 14.70
CA ALA A 383 9.81 26.30 13.81
C ALA A 383 9.37 25.71 12.47
N PHE A 384 8.47 24.72 12.50
CA PHE A 384 7.89 24.14 11.29
C PHE A 384 7.20 25.19 10.40
N TYR A 385 6.28 25.97 10.99
CA TYR A 385 5.48 26.96 10.26
C TYR A 385 6.26 28.21 9.79
N ASN A 386 7.45 28.43 10.35
CA ASN A 386 8.34 29.52 9.97
C ASN A 386 9.51 29.06 9.10
N ASN A 387 9.55 27.79 8.67
CA ASN A 387 10.67 27.17 7.93
C ASN A 387 12.02 27.30 8.65
N ASP A 388 12.01 27.26 9.97
CA ASP A 388 13.24 27.33 10.78
C ASP A 388 13.84 25.92 10.94
N LEU A 389 14.58 25.49 9.91
CA LEU A 389 15.16 24.14 9.84
C LEU A 389 16.11 23.81 11.02
N GLN A 390 16.66 24.83 11.69
CA GLN A 390 17.59 24.64 12.81
C GLN A 390 16.87 24.28 14.11
N ASN A 391 15.66 24.80 14.29
CA ASN A 391 14.86 24.60 15.50
C ASN A 391 13.73 23.57 15.32
N MET A 392 13.54 23.02 14.12
CA MET A 392 12.63 21.90 13.90
C MET A 392 13.11 20.66 14.63
N THR A 393 12.18 19.92 15.24
CA THR A 393 12.46 18.57 15.73
C THR A 393 12.87 17.65 14.57
N PRO A 394 13.58 16.54 14.81
CA PRO A 394 13.91 15.58 13.77
C PRO A 394 12.68 15.05 13.00
N PHE A 395 11.55 14.90 13.70
CA PHE A 395 10.28 14.49 13.09
C PHE A 395 9.72 15.56 12.15
N GLU A 396 9.70 16.82 12.58
CA GLU A 396 9.25 17.95 11.76
C GLU A 396 10.13 18.15 10.54
N ASN A 397 11.45 18.01 10.69
CA ASN A 397 12.38 18.10 9.57
C ASN A 397 12.10 17.01 8.52
N LEU A 398 11.81 15.79 8.96
CA LEU A 398 11.40 14.70 8.08
C LEU A 398 10.07 14.98 7.38
N LEU A 399 9.07 15.48 8.12
CA LEU A 399 7.78 15.86 7.56
C LEU A 399 7.92 16.98 6.53
N TRP A 400 8.68 18.03 6.86
CA TRP A 400 8.98 19.16 6.00
C TRP A 400 9.68 18.70 4.72
N THR A 401 10.69 17.85 4.84
CA THR A 401 11.42 17.29 3.70
C THR A 401 10.51 16.43 2.83
N THR A 402 9.64 15.62 3.44
CA THR A 402 8.69 14.76 2.73
C THR A 402 7.65 15.57 1.95
N ILE A 403 7.13 16.64 2.54
CA ILE A 403 6.15 17.53 1.89
C ILE A 403 6.81 18.29 0.72
N ASN A 404 7.98 18.88 0.93
CA ASN A 404 8.63 19.72 -0.09
C ASN A 404 9.28 18.91 -1.21
N LEU A 405 9.98 17.82 -0.88
CA LEU A 405 10.71 17.03 -1.88
C LEU A 405 9.88 15.88 -2.47
N ARG A 406 8.76 15.51 -1.82
CA ARG A 406 7.93 14.35 -2.19
C ARG A 406 8.74 13.06 -2.35
N GLN A 407 9.86 12.98 -1.64
CA GLN A 407 10.76 11.83 -1.63
C GLN A 407 11.11 11.48 -0.20
N LEU A 408 10.96 10.21 0.13
CA LEU A 408 11.48 9.64 1.35
C LEU A 408 12.79 8.93 1.01
N SER A 409 13.89 9.66 1.18
CA SER A 409 15.23 9.10 1.04
C SER A 409 15.60 8.12 2.17
N GLN A 410 14.86 8.17 3.30
CA GLN A 410 15.18 7.45 4.53
C GLN A 410 14.00 6.63 5.07
N THR A 411 13.39 5.78 4.24
CA THR A 411 12.26 4.94 4.68
C THR A 411 12.63 3.98 5.82
N GLU A 412 13.88 3.53 5.86
CA GLU A 412 14.42 2.72 6.96
C GLU A 412 14.49 3.53 8.28
N TYR A 413 14.79 4.83 8.22
CA TYR A 413 14.79 5.72 9.39
C TYR A 413 13.37 5.92 9.94
N LEU A 414 12.38 6.11 9.06
CA LEU A 414 10.96 6.12 9.43
C LEU A 414 10.58 4.86 10.20
N LEU A 415 10.90 3.70 9.61
CA LEU A 415 10.53 2.39 10.13
C LEU A 415 11.19 2.08 11.48
N ASN A 416 12.46 2.43 11.65
CA ASN A 416 13.22 2.00 12.83
C ASN A 416 13.08 2.96 14.00
N ASN A 417 13.03 4.28 13.77
CA ASN A 417 13.12 5.26 14.84
C ASN A 417 11.75 5.78 15.31
N PHE A 418 10.84 6.11 14.41
CA PHE A 418 9.58 6.74 14.81
C PHE A 418 8.50 5.72 15.17
N ILE A 419 8.47 4.58 14.50
CA ILE A 419 7.52 3.50 14.79
C ILE A 419 7.72 2.92 16.19
N ARG A 420 8.93 2.92 16.74
CA ARG A 420 9.11 2.44 18.11
C ARG A 420 8.66 3.48 19.13
N GLN A 421 8.72 4.75 18.77
CA GLN A 421 8.42 5.86 19.67
C GLN A 421 6.91 6.10 19.82
N TYR A 422 6.06 5.76 18.82
CA TYR A 422 4.62 6.05 18.93
C TYR A 422 3.97 5.36 20.14
N LEU A 423 4.50 4.21 20.57
CA LEU A 423 4.00 3.45 21.72
C LEU A 423 4.20 4.19 23.06
N ASN A 424 5.13 5.14 23.11
CA ASN A 424 5.46 5.91 24.30
C ASN A 424 4.86 7.32 24.28
N LEU A 425 4.06 7.66 23.25
CA LEU A 425 3.42 8.96 23.16
C LEU A 425 2.32 9.10 24.21
N SER A 426 2.19 10.31 24.75
CA SER A 426 1.00 10.67 25.52
C SER A 426 -0.25 10.55 24.64
N ASN A 427 -1.43 10.35 25.24
CA ASN A 427 -2.66 10.29 24.45
C ASN A 427 -2.92 11.58 23.64
N GLU A 428 -2.46 12.73 24.16
CA GLU A 428 -2.58 14.02 23.47
C GLU A 428 -1.67 14.08 22.24
N ASP A 429 -0.41 13.67 22.38
CA ASP A 429 0.52 13.61 21.27
C ASP A 429 0.11 12.55 20.25
N ALA A 430 -0.31 11.37 20.72
CA ALA A 430 -0.74 10.25 19.88
C ALA A 430 -1.93 10.63 18.98
N PHE A 431 -2.85 11.50 19.46
CA PHE A 431 -3.97 11.99 18.66
C PHE A 431 -3.52 12.70 17.37
N TYR A 432 -2.35 13.36 17.40
CA TYR A 432 -1.84 14.10 16.25
C TYR A 432 -0.72 13.37 15.51
N HIS A 433 0.17 12.70 16.23
CA HIS A 433 1.33 12.05 15.63
C HIS A 433 0.97 10.77 14.87
N ILE A 434 -0.01 9.98 15.34
CA ILE A 434 -0.42 8.76 14.62
C ILE A 434 -0.97 9.08 13.22
N PRO A 435 -1.90 10.04 13.04
CA PRO A 435 -2.31 10.49 11.70
C PRO A 435 -1.15 10.96 10.82
N LEU A 436 -0.17 11.68 11.40
CA LEU A 436 1.03 12.11 10.65
C LEU A 436 1.89 10.91 10.23
N TYR A 437 2.06 9.90 11.08
CA TYR A 437 2.77 8.66 10.70
C TYR A 437 2.04 7.91 9.59
N ILE A 438 0.71 7.81 9.65
CA ILE A 438 -0.10 7.21 8.57
C ILE A 438 0.14 7.96 7.26
N ALA A 439 0.12 9.30 7.29
CA ALA A 439 0.40 10.12 6.11
C ALA A 439 1.79 9.87 5.53
N LEU A 440 2.82 9.82 6.39
CA LEU A 440 4.19 9.56 5.97
C LEU A 440 4.33 8.18 5.34
N ILE A 441 3.67 7.15 5.89
CA ILE A 441 3.65 5.80 5.32
C ILE A 441 2.94 5.80 3.96
N ASP A 442 1.82 6.51 3.84
CA ASP A 442 1.07 6.62 2.58
C ASP A 442 1.88 7.32 1.48
N ILE A 443 2.77 8.26 1.84
CA ILE A 443 3.72 8.87 0.91
C ILE A 443 4.91 7.91 0.62
N ALA A 444 5.34 7.13 1.61
CA ALA A 444 6.45 6.19 1.49
C ALA A 444 6.14 5.04 0.53
N ILE A 445 4.94 4.45 0.61
CA ILE A 445 4.55 3.27 -0.17
C ILE A 445 4.73 3.48 -1.68
N PRO A 446 4.20 4.55 -2.30
CA PRO A 446 4.44 4.83 -3.72
C PRO A 446 5.91 5.09 -4.06
N SER A 447 6.68 5.69 -3.13
CA SER A 447 8.09 5.99 -3.36
C SER A 447 8.95 4.73 -3.46
N ILE A 448 8.66 3.71 -2.63
CA ILE A 448 9.31 2.39 -2.71
C ILE A 448 8.87 1.67 -3.98
N ALA A 449 7.57 1.68 -4.26
CA ALA A 449 6.99 1.00 -5.42
C ALA A 449 7.53 1.50 -6.77
N ARG A 450 7.99 2.76 -6.84
CA ARG A 450 8.55 3.36 -8.06
C ARG A 450 10.04 3.13 -8.25
N LYS A 451 10.79 2.64 -7.25
CA LYS A 451 12.23 2.38 -7.43
C LYS A 451 12.39 1.27 -8.48
N PRO A 452 13.00 1.57 -9.65
CA PRO A 452 13.24 0.52 -10.62
C PRO A 452 14.21 -0.49 -10.00
N PRO A 453 14.09 -1.79 -10.33
CA PRO A 453 15.09 -2.76 -9.95
C PRO A 453 16.46 -2.29 -10.46
N SER A 454 17.46 -2.28 -9.58
CA SER A 454 18.83 -1.94 -9.96
C SER A 454 19.39 -3.07 -10.80
N TYR A 455 19.35 -2.91 -12.12
CA TYR A 455 20.03 -3.82 -13.03
C TYR A 455 21.53 -3.50 -13.01
N ASN A 456 22.28 -4.25 -12.21
CA ASN A 456 23.74 -4.30 -12.35
C ASN A 456 24.03 -5.22 -13.55
N PHE A 457 24.09 -4.65 -14.75
CA PHE A 457 24.51 -5.35 -15.97
C PHE A 457 26.03 -5.41 -16.07
#